data_AF-A0A1Q7Y8Z6-F1
#
_entry.id   AF-A0A1Q7Y8Z6-F1
#
_cell.length_a   1.000
_cell.length_b   1.000
_cell.length_c   1.000
_cell.angle_alpha   90.00
_cell.angle_beta   90.00
_cell.angle_gamma   90.00
#
_symmetry.space_group_name_H-M   'P 1'
#
loop_
_entity.id
_entity.type
_entity.pdbx_description
1 polymer ?
#
loop_
_entity_poly.entity_id
_entity_poly.type
_entity_poly.pdbx_seq_one_letter_code
_entity_poly.pdbx_strand_id
1 'polypeptide(L)'
;MKTSKPRPFLIWIFLPVSILILWGVSTILSSAQSNSMQSSAPHPKKLIYKIPPHIPLKVKIKNLDHEMWEDDLEIEVTNTSTKPIYLLELWLVMPEIISTAGHETGFPLRYGRIELVDFSTQIQPDDVPIQPGESYVFKLPVDRVRGWRKFKSDHNTPDPKKLRLMFVQINFGDGTGFNGTDGAPFSYQRQQSSNGSCGGARNRVLDSVSNFSRSRALNSFLQNSFSFRM
;
A
#
# COMPACT_ATOMS: atom_id res chain seq x y z
N MET A 1 -69.25 -78.20 10.01
CA MET A 1 -68.36 -78.90 10.96
C MET A 1 -67.08 -79.30 10.21
N LYS A 2 -65.90 -79.07 10.79
CA LYS A 2 -64.54 -79.45 10.35
C LYS A 2 -63.84 -78.70 9.19
N THR A 3 -63.09 -77.67 9.60
CA THR A 3 -61.65 -77.40 9.39
C THR A 3 -60.85 -78.28 8.39
N SER A 4 -60.07 -77.65 7.50
CA SER A 4 -58.60 -77.44 7.67
C SER A 4 -57.87 -77.12 6.36
N LYS A 5 -56.94 -76.15 6.47
CA LYS A 5 -55.85 -75.74 5.55
C LYS A 5 -54.58 -76.56 5.93
N PRO A 6 -53.36 -76.43 5.31
CA PRO A 6 -52.92 -75.79 4.05
C PRO A 6 -51.78 -76.52 3.23
N ARG A 7 -51.56 -76.09 1.96
CA ARG A 7 -50.29 -75.74 1.21
C ARG A 7 -49.04 -76.68 1.21
N PRO A 8 -48.11 -76.66 0.22
CA PRO A 8 -47.60 -75.47 -0.51
C PRO A 8 -47.08 -75.59 -1.97
N PHE A 9 -46.94 -74.39 -2.59
CA PHE A 9 -45.92 -73.88 -3.53
C PHE A 9 -45.21 -74.81 -4.53
N LEU A 10 -45.17 -74.42 -5.82
CA LEU A 10 -43.98 -73.83 -6.48
C LEU A 10 -44.24 -73.45 -7.96
N ILE A 11 -43.90 -72.20 -8.30
CA ILE A 11 -43.22 -71.70 -9.52
C ILE A 11 -43.91 -71.86 -10.89
N TRP A 12 -44.07 -70.75 -11.62
CA TRP A 12 -43.30 -70.41 -12.84
C TRP A 12 -43.45 -68.93 -13.20
N ILE A 13 -42.31 -68.26 -13.34
CA ILE A 13 -42.13 -66.90 -13.81
C ILE A 13 -42.10 -66.94 -15.35
N PHE A 14 -42.88 -66.08 -16.02
CA PHE A 14 -42.56 -65.62 -17.38
C PHE A 14 -42.94 -64.13 -17.57
N LEU A 15 -41.89 -63.36 -17.86
CA LEU A 15 -41.76 -62.01 -18.44
C LEU A 15 -42.99 -61.28 -19.02
N PRO A 16 -43.06 -59.95 -18.82
CA PRO A 16 -43.62 -59.03 -19.80
C PRO A 16 -42.51 -58.25 -20.52
N VAL A 17 -42.33 -58.50 -21.82
CA VAL A 17 -41.67 -57.56 -22.74
C VAL A 17 -42.75 -56.58 -23.20
N SER A 18 -42.79 -55.39 -22.61
CA SER A 18 -43.69 -54.32 -23.03
C SER A 18 -42.93 -53.33 -23.91
N ILE A 19 -43.44 -53.20 -25.12
CA ILE A 19 -43.10 -52.26 -26.18
C ILE A 19 -43.35 -50.81 -25.71
N LEU A 20 -42.48 -49.86 -26.06
CA LEU A 20 -42.86 -48.52 -26.49
C LEU A 20 -41.66 -47.81 -27.15
N ILE A 21 -41.74 -47.71 -28.48
CA ILE A 21 -40.87 -46.92 -29.34
C ILE A 21 -41.66 -45.68 -29.80
N LEU A 22 -40.94 -44.56 -29.91
CA LEU A 22 -41.27 -43.24 -30.50
C LEU A 22 -42.05 -42.27 -29.59
N TRP A 23 -41.44 -41.12 -29.31
CA TRP A 23 -41.65 -39.74 -29.83
C TRP A 23 -40.64 -38.88 -29.02
N GLY A 24 -39.88 -37.89 -29.46
CA GLY A 24 -39.66 -37.17 -30.70
C GLY A 24 -38.65 -36.04 -30.37
N VAL A 25 -38.13 -35.39 -31.40
CA VAL A 25 -37.35 -34.12 -31.36
C VAL A 25 -35.90 -34.22 -30.87
N SER A 26 -34.99 -34.34 -31.84
CA SER A 26 -33.60 -33.91 -31.72
C SER A 26 -33.54 -32.42 -31.43
N THR A 27 -33.30 -32.04 -30.17
CA THR A 27 -32.74 -30.72 -29.87
C THR A 27 -31.22 -30.87 -29.92
N ILE A 28 -30.61 -30.27 -30.94
CA ILE A 28 -29.19 -29.94 -30.90
C ILE A 28 -29.07 -28.89 -29.80
N LEU A 29 -28.74 -29.34 -28.58
CA LEU A 29 -28.38 -28.44 -27.51
C LEU A 29 -27.01 -27.88 -27.89
N SER A 30 -27.01 -26.71 -28.54
CA SER A 30 -25.83 -25.87 -28.63
C SER A 30 -25.37 -25.62 -27.20
N SER A 31 -24.36 -26.37 -26.76
CA SER A 31 -23.51 -25.97 -25.65
C SER A 31 -22.75 -24.73 -26.10
N ALA A 32 -23.45 -23.59 -26.08
CA ALA A 32 -22.79 -22.35 -25.77
C ALA A 32 -22.16 -22.59 -24.40
N GLN A 33 -20.87 -22.93 -24.40
CA GLN A 33 -20.00 -22.68 -23.27
C GLN A 33 -20.18 -21.20 -22.99
N SER A 34 -21.12 -20.87 -22.11
CA SER A 34 -20.96 -19.71 -21.27
C SER A 34 -19.64 -19.97 -20.57
N ASN A 35 -18.58 -19.40 -21.11
CA ASN A 35 -17.48 -18.96 -20.31
C ASN A 35 -18.16 -18.10 -19.24
N SER A 36 -18.49 -18.70 -18.11
CA SER A 36 -18.48 -17.98 -16.86
C SER A 36 -17.04 -17.46 -16.78
N MET A 37 -16.82 -16.28 -17.37
CA MET A 37 -15.96 -15.29 -16.75
C MET A 37 -16.42 -15.32 -15.31
N GLN A 38 -15.63 -16.03 -14.51
CA GLN A 38 -15.70 -16.03 -13.09
C GLN A 38 -15.47 -14.57 -12.76
N SER A 39 -16.59 -13.83 -12.69
CA SER A 39 -16.66 -12.50 -12.13
C SER A 39 -16.23 -12.72 -10.70
N SER A 40 -14.92 -12.70 -10.49
CA SER A 40 -14.33 -12.69 -9.18
C SER A 40 -14.84 -11.40 -8.58
N ALA A 41 -15.93 -11.50 -7.81
CA ALA A 41 -16.40 -10.42 -6.99
C ALA A 41 -15.16 -9.83 -6.30
N PRO A 42 -14.93 -8.51 -6.40
CA PRO A 42 -13.75 -7.88 -5.83
C PRO A 42 -13.67 -8.30 -4.37
N HIS A 43 -12.62 -9.05 -4.00
CA HIS A 43 -12.40 -9.33 -2.59
C HIS A 43 -12.08 -7.98 -1.94
N PRO A 44 -12.75 -7.60 -0.86
CA PRO A 44 -12.53 -6.29 -0.23
C PRO A 44 -11.06 -6.18 0.19
N LYS A 45 -10.40 -5.11 -0.27
CA LYS A 45 -8.98 -4.86 0.03
C LYS A 45 -8.83 -4.58 1.52
N LYS A 46 -7.91 -5.29 2.18
CA LYS A 46 -7.64 -5.12 3.61
C LYS A 46 -6.53 -4.09 3.81
N LEU A 47 -6.83 -2.99 4.48
CA LEU A 47 -5.81 -2.04 4.92
C LEU A 47 -5.25 -2.41 6.29
N ILE A 48 -3.93 -2.38 6.42
CA ILE A 48 -3.18 -2.61 7.65
C ILE A 48 -2.50 -1.30 8.04
N TYR A 49 -2.86 -0.76 9.20
CA TYR A 49 -2.21 0.42 9.75
C TYR A 49 -0.90 0.03 10.44
N LYS A 50 0.20 0.65 10.04
CA LYS A 50 1.53 0.52 10.64
C LYS A 50 2.10 1.91 10.97
N ILE A 51 1.23 2.81 11.41
CA ILE A 51 1.59 4.09 12.00
C ILE A 51 1.64 3.88 13.52
N PRO A 52 2.77 4.16 14.18
CA PRO A 52 2.87 4.03 15.63
C PRO A 52 1.86 4.93 16.35
N PRO A 53 1.26 4.48 17.47
CA PRO A 53 0.17 5.20 18.14
C PRO A 53 0.58 6.53 18.76
N HIS A 54 1.88 6.74 19.03
CA HIS A 54 2.42 7.99 19.55
C HIS A 54 2.68 9.04 18.48
N ILE A 55 2.60 8.68 17.19
CA ILE A 55 2.72 9.65 16.10
C ILE A 55 1.47 10.54 16.10
N PRO A 56 1.61 11.87 16.08
CA PRO A 56 0.48 12.79 16.22
C PRO A 56 -0.26 13.00 14.90
N LEU A 57 -0.78 11.90 14.35
CA LEU A 57 -1.59 11.88 13.13
C LEU A 57 -2.87 11.06 13.35
N LYS A 58 -3.97 11.60 12.85
CA LYS A 58 -5.20 10.83 12.64
C LYS A 58 -5.36 10.54 11.16
N VAL A 59 -5.71 9.30 10.81
CA VAL A 59 -5.87 8.88 9.41
C VAL A 59 -7.29 8.40 9.15
N LYS A 60 -7.87 8.81 8.02
CA LYS A 60 -9.12 8.28 7.46
C LYS A 60 -8.89 7.88 6.00
N ILE A 61 -9.57 6.83 5.58
CA ILE A 61 -9.40 6.23 4.25
C ILE A 61 -10.76 6.19 3.58
N LYS A 62 -10.82 6.57 2.30
CA LYS A 62 -12.05 6.55 1.49
C LYS A 62 -11.77 5.82 0.17
N ASN A 63 -12.82 5.22 -0.40
CA ASN A 63 -12.86 4.60 -1.73
C ASN A 63 -11.83 3.47 -1.95
N LEU A 64 -11.43 2.77 -0.90
CA LEU A 64 -10.48 1.63 -1.03
C LEU A 64 -11.13 0.40 -1.71
N ASP A 65 -12.44 0.28 -1.59
CA ASP A 65 -13.28 -0.79 -2.11
C ASP A 65 -13.72 -0.60 -3.56
N HIS A 66 -13.42 0.56 -4.17
CA HIS A 66 -13.68 0.82 -5.59
C HIS A 66 -12.92 -0.16 -6.50
N GLU A 67 -13.50 -0.42 -7.68
CA GLU A 67 -12.90 -1.24 -8.73
C GLU A 67 -11.55 -0.66 -9.16
N MET A 68 -11.54 0.63 -9.51
CA MET A 68 -10.33 1.40 -9.81
C MET A 68 -9.80 2.15 -8.59
N TRP A 69 -9.59 1.41 -7.49
CA TRP A 69 -9.13 1.98 -6.23
C TRP A 69 -7.88 2.85 -6.37
N GLU A 70 -6.99 2.60 -7.33
CA GLU A 70 -5.77 3.40 -7.50
C GLU A 70 -6.06 4.85 -7.92
N ASP A 71 -7.16 5.09 -8.64
CA ASP A 71 -7.55 6.44 -9.07
C ASP A 71 -8.31 7.18 -7.95
N ASP A 72 -9.16 6.43 -7.23
CA ASP A 72 -10.15 7.02 -6.33
C ASP A 72 -9.72 7.02 -4.85
N LEU A 73 -8.66 6.29 -4.49
CA LEU A 73 -8.19 6.19 -3.11
C LEU A 73 -7.83 7.57 -2.56
N GLU A 74 -8.50 7.92 -1.46
CA GLU A 74 -8.20 9.13 -0.69
C GLU A 74 -7.74 8.75 0.72
N ILE A 75 -6.58 9.27 1.11
CA ILE A 75 -6.02 9.11 2.45
C ILE A 75 -5.98 10.49 3.10
N GLU A 76 -6.98 10.76 3.93
CA GLU A 76 -7.09 12.00 4.70
C GLU A 76 -6.27 11.85 5.98
N VAL A 77 -5.28 12.71 6.15
CA VAL A 77 -4.44 12.79 7.35
C VAL A 77 -4.74 14.10 8.07
N THR A 78 -4.93 14.05 9.38
CA THR A 78 -5.13 15.23 10.22
C THR A 78 -3.95 15.37 11.17
N ASN A 79 -3.35 16.56 11.23
CA ASN A 79 -2.31 16.89 12.20
C ASN A 79 -2.93 17.03 13.60
N THR A 80 -2.60 16.13 14.52
CA THR A 80 -3.08 16.19 15.91
C THR A 80 -2.01 16.68 16.88
N SER A 81 -0.88 17.19 16.37
CA SER A 81 0.18 17.76 17.19
C SER A 81 -0.12 19.24 17.52
N THR A 82 0.71 19.82 18.38
CA THR A 82 0.71 21.26 18.65
C THR A 82 1.62 22.05 17.70
N LYS A 83 2.28 21.38 16.75
CA LYS A 83 3.26 21.97 15.82
C LYS A 83 2.77 21.91 14.37
N PRO A 84 3.13 22.87 13.51
CA PRO A 84 2.90 22.77 12.07
C PRO A 84 3.73 21.62 11.47
N ILE A 85 3.16 20.85 10.55
CA ILE A 85 3.89 19.79 9.81
C ILE A 85 4.26 20.31 8.43
N TYR A 86 5.56 20.49 8.18
CA TYR A 86 6.07 20.98 6.89
C TYR A 86 6.42 19.85 5.92
N LEU A 87 6.77 18.67 6.46
CA LEU A 87 6.92 17.44 5.68
C LEU A 87 6.19 16.31 6.37
N LEU A 88 5.43 15.55 5.60
CA LEU A 88 4.91 14.25 5.99
C LEU A 88 5.21 13.25 4.89
N GLU A 89 5.85 12.14 5.26
CA GLU A 89 6.05 11.00 4.38
C GLU A 89 5.42 9.74 4.97
N LEU A 90 4.57 9.10 4.16
CA LEU A 90 3.95 7.80 4.42
C LEU A 90 4.22 6.89 3.22
N TRP A 91 4.31 5.58 3.44
CA TRP A 91 4.37 4.61 2.34
C TRP A 91 3.11 3.74 2.34
N LEU A 92 2.45 3.66 1.19
CA LEU A 92 1.37 2.70 0.95
C LEU A 92 1.95 1.47 0.27
N VAL A 93 2.24 0.44 1.06
CA VAL A 93 2.95 -0.77 0.62
C VAL A 93 1.98 -1.87 0.25
N MET A 94 2.27 -2.58 -0.83
CA MET A 94 1.60 -3.78 -1.33
C MET A 94 2.48 -4.99 -0.99
N PRO A 95 2.32 -5.61 0.19
CA PRO A 95 3.24 -6.64 0.68
C PRO A 95 3.19 -7.95 -0.12
N GLU A 96 2.13 -8.15 -0.90
CA GLU A 96 1.96 -9.33 -1.77
C GLU A 96 2.66 -9.15 -3.12
N ILE A 97 3.14 -7.94 -3.43
CA ILE A 97 3.71 -7.60 -4.72
C ILE A 97 5.21 -7.35 -4.55
N ILE A 98 6.00 -8.32 -4.99
CA ILE A 98 7.45 -8.26 -4.89
C ILE A 98 8.03 -7.78 -6.22
N SER A 99 8.82 -6.72 -6.16
CA SER A 99 9.55 -6.21 -7.32
C SER A 99 10.61 -7.20 -7.79
N THR A 100 11.13 -7.00 -8.99
CA THR A 100 12.26 -7.78 -9.54
C THR A 100 13.52 -7.71 -8.68
N ALA A 101 13.65 -6.67 -7.86
CA ALA A 101 14.72 -6.51 -6.87
C ALA A 101 14.49 -7.25 -5.55
N GLY A 102 13.36 -7.96 -5.38
CA GLY A 102 13.05 -8.71 -4.17
C GLY A 102 12.45 -7.87 -3.04
N HIS A 103 12.03 -6.63 -3.31
CA HIS A 103 11.43 -5.73 -2.31
C HIS A 103 9.91 -5.62 -2.48
N GLU A 104 9.18 -5.45 -1.37
CA GLU A 104 7.75 -5.10 -1.39
C GLU A 104 7.55 -3.81 -2.22
N THR A 105 6.54 -3.80 -3.08
CA THR A 105 6.24 -2.65 -3.95
C THR A 105 5.25 -1.71 -3.26
N GLY A 106 5.26 -0.42 -3.57
CA GLY A 106 4.37 0.54 -2.90
C GLY A 106 4.45 1.94 -3.49
N PHE A 107 3.62 2.82 -2.95
CA PHE A 107 3.53 4.23 -3.33
C PHE A 107 4.05 5.11 -2.20
N PRO A 108 5.08 5.94 -2.42
CA PRO A 108 5.42 6.99 -1.49
C PRO A 108 4.37 8.11 -1.57
N LEU A 109 3.82 8.48 -0.42
CA LEU A 109 2.88 9.59 -0.23
C LEU A 109 3.62 10.68 0.52
N ARG A 110 3.86 11.81 -0.15
CA ARG A 110 4.64 12.92 0.40
C ARG A 110 3.89 14.22 0.32
N TYR A 111 3.82 14.91 1.44
CA TYR A 111 3.40 16.30 1.55
C TYR A 111 4.62 17.15 1.86
N GLY A 112 4.77 18.29 1.20
CA GLY A 112 5.91 19.19 1.38
C GLY A 112 7.11 18.86 0.49
N ARG A 113 8.13 19.71 0.58
CA ARG A 113 9.36 19.62 -0.22
C ARG A 113 10.26 18.47 0.23
N ILE A 114 10.83 17.73 -0.73
CA ILE A 114 11.68 16.56 -0.45
C ILE A 114 12.94 16.91 0.34
N GLU A 115 13.45 18.14 0.19
CA GLU A 115 14.64 18.63 0.88
C GLU A 115 14.46 18.66 2.41
N LEU A 116 13.20 18.76 2.87
CA LEU A 116 12.86 18.75 4.29
C LEU A 116 12.94 17.34 4.91
N VAL A 117 13.29 16.30 4.13
CA VAL A 117 13.67 15.00 4.69
C VAL A 117 14.91 15.16 5.57
N ASP A 118 15.80 16.09 5.21
CA ASP A 118 16.87 16.54 6.09
C ASP A 118 16.31 17.57 7.09
N PHE A 119 16.33 17.21 8.38
CA PHE A 119 15.88 18.06 9.48
C PHE A 119 16.70 19.35 9.65
N SER A 120 17.90 19.42 9.06
CA SER A 120 18.73 20.63 9.09
C SER A 120 18.35 21.64 8.00
N THR A 121 17.56 21.24 7.00
CA THR A 121 17.09 22.09 5.92
C THR A 121 16.19 23.19 6.46
N GLN A 122 16.45 24.42 6.02
CA GLN A 122 15.64 25.57 6.38
C GLN A 122 14.33 25.60 5.59
N ILE A 123 13.23 25.90 6.29
CA ILE A 123 11.94 26.19 5.67
C ILE A 123 12.05 27.43 4.78
N GLN A 124 11.40 27.39 3.63
CA GLN A 124 11.28 28.50 2.71
C GLN A 124 9.92 29.21 2.91
N PRO A 125 9.79 30.49 2.55
CA PRO A 125 8.55 31.24 2.76
C PRO A 125 7.31 30.66 2.05
N ASP A 126 7.52 29.89 0.99
CA ASP A 126 6.49 29.21 0.20
C ASP A 126 6.18 27.79 0.71
N ASP A 127 6.89 27.30 1.72
CA ASP A 127 6.52 26.06 2.39
C ASP A 127 5.25 26.28 3.22
N VAL A 128 4.13 25.81 2.69
CA VAL A 128 2.86 25.78 3.42
C VAL A 128 2.83 24.53 4.29
N PRO A 129 2.68 24.64 5.62
CA PRO A 129 2.55 23.48 6.49
C PRO A 129 1.09 23.03 6.64
N ILE A 130 0.89 21.79 7.09
CA ILE A 130 -0.38 21.33 7.66
C ILE A 130 -0.44 21.85 9.10
N GLN A 131 -1.33 22.80 9.37
CA GLN A 131 -1.48 23.41 10.69
C GLN A 131 -2.03 22.42 11.73
N PRO A 132 -1.83 22.67 13.04
CA PRO A 132 -2.51 21.92 14.09
C PRO A 132 -4.03 21.85 13.87
N GLY A 133 -4.58 20.64 13.83
CA GLY A 133 -5.99 20.36 13.58
C GLY A 133 -6.40 20.37 12.10
N GLU A 134 -5.52 20.79 11.18
CA GLU A 134 -5.79 20.78 9.75
C GLU A 134 -5.64 19.38 9.15
N SER A 135 -6.38 19.13 8.07
CA SER A 135 -6.30 17.89 7.30
C SER A 135 -5.70 18.11 5.91
N TYR A 136 -4.93 17.13 5.45
CA TYR A 136 -4.49 17.01 4.07
C TYR A 136 -5.00 15.70 3.47
N VAL A 137 -5.34 15.69 2.19
CA VAL A 137 -5.82 14.49 1.49
C VAL A 137 -4.79 14.06 0.45
N PHE A 138 -4.17 12.90 0.68
CA PHE A 138 -3.35 12.26 -0.33
C PHE A 138 -4.22 11.56 -1.38
N LYS A 139 -3.83 11.77 -2.63
CA LYS A 139 -4.25 10.96 -3.79
C LYS A 139 -3.00 10.34 -4.41
N LEU A 140 -3.15 9.20 -5.08
CA LEU A 140 -2.03 8.60 -5.79
C LEU A 140 -1.67 9.47 -7.01
N PRO A 141 -0.39 9.83 -7.22
CA PRO A 141 -0.01 10.59 -8.41
C PRO A 141 -0.30 9.81 -9.69
N VAL A 142 -0.89 10.48 -10.69
CA VAL A 142 -1.32 9.86 -11.95
C VAL A 142 -0.21 9.04 -12.62
N ASP A 143 1.02 9.54 -12.63
CA ASP A 143 2.15 8.82 -13.23
C ASP A 143 2.53 7.54 -12.48
N ARG A 144 2.33 7.51 -11.16
CA ARG A 144 2.56 6.31 -10.35
C ARG A 144 1.47 5.27 -10.60
N VAL A 145 0.22 5.69 -10.70
CA VAL A 145 -0.90 4.81 -11.06
C VAL A 145 -0.69 4.23 -12.47
N ARG A 146 -0.26 5.06 -13.43
CA ARG A 146 0.09 4.61 -14.78
C ARG A 146 1.21 3.59 -14.77
N GLY A 147 2.30 3.87 -14.05
CA GLY A 147 3.43 2.94 -13.92
C GLY A 147 3.03 1.60 -13.31
N TRP A 148 2.20 1.63 -12.27
CA TRP A 148 1.64 0.44 -11.66
C TRP A 148 0.77 -0.39 -12.63
N ARG A 149 -0.11 0.26 -13.38
CA ARG A 149 -0.95 -0.42 -14.39
C ARG A 149 -0.11 -1.07 -15.48
N LYS A 150 0.92 -0.38 -15.97
CA LYS A 150 1.87 -0.95 -16.92
C LYS A 150 2.56 -2.17 -16.35
N PHE A 151 3.08 -2.09 -15.12
CA PHE A 151 3.70 -3.23 -14.45
C PHE A 151 2.75 -4.41 -14.28
N LYS A 152 1.50 -4.17 -13.86
CA LYS A 152 0.47 -5.22 -13.77
C LYS A 152 0.27 -5.93 -15.10
N SER A 153 0.15 -5.16 -16.19
CA SER A 153 -0.05 -5.69 -17.54
C SER A 153 1.17 -6.49 -18.01
N ASP A 154 2.36 -5.92 -17.90
CA ASP A 154 3.60 -6.52 -18.42
C ASP A 154 3.99 -7.81 -17.70
N HIS A 155 3.65 -7.92 -16.42
CA HIS A 155 4.03 -9.06 -15.56
C HIS A 155 2.85 -9.95 -15.17
N ASN A 156 1.66 -9.73 -15.74
CA ASN A 156 0.42 -10.42 -15.37
C ASN A 156 0.21 -10.47 -13.83
N THR A 157 0.50 -9.35 -13.17
CA THR A 157 0.46 -9.25 -11.70
C THR A 157 -0.97 -8.95 -11.24
N PRO A 158 -1.52 -9.73 -10.29
CA PRO A 158 -2.87 -9.50 -9.79
C PRO A 158 -2.96 -8.25 -8.91
N ASP A 159 -4.17 -7.77 -8.67
CA ASP A 159 -4.41 -6.72 -7.70
C ASP A 159 -4.05 -7.15 -6.27
N PRO A 160 -3.47 -6.25 -5.46
CA PRO A 160 -3.13 -6.54 -4.09
C PRO A 160 -4.41 -6.73 -3.26
N LYS A 161 -4.41 -7.77 -2.42
CA LYS A 161 -5.51 -8.01 -1.46
C LYS A 161 -5.29 -7.23 -0.17
N LYS A 162 -4.04 -6.92 0.15
CA LYS A 162 -3.62 -6.18 1.33
C LYS A 162 -2.84 -4.93 0.93
N LEU A 163 -3.13 -3.85 1.63
CA LEU A 163 -2.32 -2.64 1.63
C LEU A 163 -1.83 -2.37 3.06
N ARG A 164 -0.64 -1.82 3.19
CA ARG A 164 -0.04 -1.45 4.47
C ARG A 164 0.34 0.02 4.44
N LEU A 165 -0.30 0.83 5.28
CA LEU A 165 0.05 2.25 5.42
C LEU A 165 1.10 2.39 6.52
N MET A 166 2.32 2.73 6.11
CA MET A 166 3.48 2.83 6.98
C MET A 166 3.87 4.30 7.20
N PHE A 167 4.18 4.62 8.45
CA PHE A 167 4.83 5.88 8.78
C PHE A 167 6.29 5.86 8.31
N VAL A 168 6.80 7.01 7.84
CA VAL A 168 8.22 7.18 7.50
C VAL A 168 8.79 8.37 8.24
N GLN A 169 8.19 9.56 8.07
CA GLN A 169 8.76 10.78 8.64
C GLN A 169 7.74 11.91 8.81
N ILE A 170 7.94 12.73 9.86
CA ILE A 170 7.38 14.07 10.04
C ILE A 170 8.54 15.05 10.28
N ASN A 171 8.52 16.19 9.63
CA ASN A 171 9.36 17.34 9.96
C ASN A 171 8.47 18.55 10.35
N PHE A 172 8.73 19.13 11.52
CA PHE A 172 8.01 20.30 12.03
C PHE A 172 8.60 21.65 11.59
N GLY A 173 9.68 21.65 10.81
CA GLY A 173 10.34 22.85 10.29
C GLY A 173 11.27 23.57 11.27
N ASP A 174 11.27 23.17 12.55
CA ASP A 174 12.12 23.71 13.62
C ASP A 174 13.36 22.83 13.92
N GLY A 175 13.63 21.85 13.05
CA GLY A 175 14.68 20.86 13.24
C GLY A 175 14.26 19.66 14.11
N THR A 176 13.00 19.59 14.54
CA THR A 176 12.45 18.45 15.27
C THR A 176 11.39 17.69 14.46
N GLY A 177 11.13 16.45 14.86
CA GLY A 177 10.03 15.66 14.32
C GLY A 177 10.13 14.19 14.68
N PHE A 178 9.69 13.33 13.79
CA PHE A 178 9.72 11.89 13.97
C PHE A 178 10.28 11.24 12.73
N ASN A 179 11.14 10.24 12.89
CA ASN A 179 11.81 9.57 11.78
C ASN A 179 11.81 8.05 11.97
N GLY A 180 11.85 7.33 10.87
CA GLY A 180 11.82 5.87 10.84
C GLY A 180 10.42 5.31 11.01
N THR A 181 10.25 4.04 10.64
CA THR A 181 8.94 3.35 10.66
C THR A 181 8.37 3.13 12.06
N ASP A 182 9.23 3.17 13.08
CA ASP A 182 8.87 3.15 14.49
C ASP A 182 8.49 4.53 15.04
N GLY A 183 8.71 5.59 14.26
CA GLY A 183 8.36 6.94 14.65
C GLY A 183 9.22 7.47 15.80
N ALA A 184 10.51 7.16 15.80
CA ALA A 184 11.41 7.64 16.83
C ALA A 184 11.48 9.18 16.79
N PRO A 185 11.42 9.87 17.95
CA PRO A 185 11.58 11.31 17.99
C PRO A 185 12.98 11.70 17.48
N PHE A 186 13.03 12.73 16.64
CA PHE A 186 14.26 13.28 16.10
C PHE A 186 14.39 14.74 16.52
N SER A 187 15.60 15.11 16.94
CA SER A 187 15.95 16.50 17.26
C SER A 187 17.31 16.80 16.68
N TYR A 188 17.35 17.67 15.68
CA TYR A 188 18.60 18.21 15.18
C TYR A 188 19.15 19.25 16.16
N GLN A 189 20.26 18.92 16.81
CA GLN A 189 21.07 19.92 17.48
C GLN A 189 22.00 20.54 16.44
N ARG A 190 21.66 21.73 15.94
CA ARG A 190 22.65 22.55 15.23
C ARG A 190 23.77 22.78 16.24
N GLN A 191 24.98 22.27 15.96
CA GLN A 191 26.15 22.68 16.71
C GLN A 191 26.24 24.20 16.53
N GLN A 192 25.76 24.94 17.51
CA GLN A 192 26.04 26.36 17.60
C GLN A 192 27.55 26.43 17.67
N SER A 193 28.21 26.96 16.65
CA SER A 193 29.60 27.36 16.79
C SER A 193 29.62 28.50 17.78
N SER A 194 29.69 28.17 19.07
CA SER A 194 30.03 29.10 20.13
C SER A 194 31.51 29.45 19.95
N ASN A 195 31.80 30.29 18.97
CA ASN A 195 33.02 31.08 18.86
C ASN A 195 32.71 32.37 18.10
N GLY A 196 31.66 33.06 18.54
CA GLY A 196 31.55 34.50 18.36
C GLY A 196 32.45 35.23 19.36
N SER A 197 33.77 34.99 19.32
CA SER A 197 34.73 35.89 19.94
C SER A 197 35.11 36.93 18.90
N CYS A 198 34.59 38.14 19.06
CA CYS A 198 35.13 39.31 18.37
C CYS A 198 36.53 39.58 18.92
N GLY A 199 37.56 39.04 18.27
CA GLY A 199 38.96 39.25 18.67
C GLY A 199 39.96 38.73 17.64
N GLY A 200 40.56 39.66 16.90
CA GLY A 200 41.97 39.67 16.46
C GLY A 200 42.61 38.40 15.86
N ALA A 201 42.86 38.47 14.55
CA ALA A 201 43.90 37.80 13.74
C ALA A 201 44.91 36.85 14.43
N ARG A 202 45.07 35.63 13.86
CA ARG A 202 46.31 35.21 13.16
C ARG A 202 46.19 33.80 12.58
N ASN A 203 46.77 33.66 11.39
CA ASN A 203 46.96 32.43 10.62
C ASN A 203 47.27 31.19 11.47
N ARG A 204 46.51 30.10 11.23
CA ARG A 204 47.10 28.76 11.23
C ARG A 204 46.51 27.91 10.10
N VAL A 205 47.40 27.67 9.16
CA VAL A 205 47.34 26.74 8.04
C VAL A 205 47.30 25.30 8.56
N LEU A 206 46.57 24.44 7.83
CA LEU A 206 46.61 22.97 7.82
C LEU A 206 46.32 22.24 9.14
N ASP A 207 45.12 21.66 9.25
CA ASP A 207 44.95 20.19 9.24
C ASP A 207 43.49 19.78 9.52
N SER A 208 42.90 19.08 8.55
CA SER A 208 41.96 17.95 8.73
C SER A 208 41.13 17.75 7.45
N VAL A 209 41.83 17.39 6.38
CA VAL A 209 41.26 16.55 5.34
C VAL A 209 41.09 15.16 5.94
N SER A 210 39.96 14.88 6.58
CA SER A 210 39.45 13.52 6.74
C SER A 210 38.07 13.56 7.36
N ASN A 211 37.08 13.18 6.56
CA ASN A 211 35.72 12.66 6.88
C ASN A 211 34.62 13.27 6.02
N PHE A 212 34.95 13.61 4.76
CA PHE A 212 33.96 13.79 3.70
C PHE A 212 33.72 12.47 2.98
N SER A 213 33.09 11.50 3.65
CA SER A 213 32.54 10.30 3.01
C SER A 213 31.64 9.54 3.98
N ARG A 214 30.37 9.93 4.08
CA ARG A 214 29.27 9.00 4.46
C ARG A 214 27.82 9.49 4.31
N SER A 215 27.56 10.68 3.75
CA SER A 215 26.17 11.15 3.60
C SER A 215 25.53 10.90 2.21
N ARG A 216 26.29 10.44 1.19
CA ARG A 216 25.72 10.19 -0.14
C ARG A 216 25.07 8.82 -0.36
N ALA A 217 25.03 7.95 0.65
CA ALA A 217 24.51 6.58 0.51
C ALA A 217 23.01 6.41 0.82
N LEU A 218 22.35 7.39 1.44
CA LEU A 218 20.90 7.29 1.74
C LEU A 218 20.01 7.77 0.59
N ASN A 219 20.49 8.70 -0.25
CA ASN A 219 19.72 9.16 -1.42
C ASN A 219 19.62 8.10 -2.53
N SER A 220 20.58 7.18 -2.65
CA SER A 220 20.49 6.07 -3.61
C SER A 220 19.55 4.95 -3.16
N PHE A 221 19.26 4.83 -1.86
CA PHE A 221 18.37 3.80 -1.33
C PHE A 221 16.89 4.21 -1.45
N LEU A 222 16.59 5.51 -1.33
CA LEU A 222 15.23 6.04 -1.40
C LEU A 222 14.70 6.21 -2.83
N GLN A 223 15.57 6.39 -3.84
CA GLN A 223 15.14 6.49 -5.23
C GLN A 223 15.01 5.14 -5.96
N ASN A 224 15.75 4.10 -5.53
CA ASN A 224 15.82 2.84 -6.26
C ASN A 224 14.83 1.76 -5.81
N SER A 225 14.17 1.92 -4.65
CA SER A 225 13.37 0.83 -4.06
C SER A 225 11.92 0.75 -4.57
N PHE A 226 11.42 1.78 -5.27
CA PHE A 226 10.01 1.82 -5.72
C PHE A 226 9.82 2.30 -7.17
N SER A 227 10.87 2.29 -7.98
CA SER A 227 10.74 2.64 -9.39
C SER A 227 10.21 1.45 -10.18
N PHE A 228 8.97 1.53 -10.65
CA PHE A 228 8.57 0.85 -11.88
C PHE A 228 9.47 1.41 -12.99
N ARG A 229 10.58 0.74 -13.31
CA ARG A 229 11.34 1.09 -14.51
C ARG A 229 10.41 0.83 -15.70
N MET A 230 10.07 1.92 -16.41
CA MET A 230 9.44 1.86 -17.72
C MET A 230 10.38 1.25 -18.75
#